data_AF-T2JEH1-F1
#
_entry.id   AF-T2JEH1-F1
#
_cell.length_a   1.000
_cell.length_b   1.000
_cell.length_c   1.000
_cell.angle_alpha   90.00
_cell.angle_beta   90.00
_cell.angle_gamma   90.00
#
_symmetry.space_group_name_H-M   'P 1'
#
loop_
_entity.id
_entity.type
_entity.pdbx_description
1 polymer ?
#
loop_
_entity_poly.entity_id
_entity_poly.type
_entity_poly.pdbx_seq_one_letter_code
_entity_poly.pdbx_strand_id
1 'polypeptide(L)'
;MFMLNSQNHLKMSRNSLIFLVSGLVSALISFSSYSQPCPSPSNVLDTSYSWRGTHCEGIKKGEEEQTRNGSFRLVSFSTGKIQKYDNRLHLNIPSSNPKQLRLKIESWFNDYEANWQKVSVPFSLETRILKREKVPPENLRFLAWERLNSNQSIYLPVIHNNNTATTYEIVWYSRHKTNINLFEIRSQSNQTIFSCGEDVSYPANNEISCQWDAQNTPVGKYLMYLDIEQFPYNKDKREFTREITFFHDPQWLKK
;
A
#
# COMPACT_ATOMS: atom_id res chain seq x y z
N MET A 1 -75.44 -7.40 -44.59
CA MET A 1 -75.00 -6.94 -45.92
C MET A 1 -73.67 -7.61 -46.20
N PHE A 2 -73.61 -8.35 -47.31
CA PHE A 2 -72.47 -9.00 -48.00
C PHE A 2 -71.07 -8.40 -47.69
N MET A 3 -69.93 -9.08 -47.69
CA MET A 3 -69.49 -10.39 -48.20
C MET A 3 -68.04 -10.65 -47.70
N LEU A 4 -67.64 -11.93 -47.59
CA LEU A 4 -66.42 -12.61 -48.12
C LEU A 4 -65.11 -11.78 -48.28
N ASN A 5 -63.88 -12.27 -48.14
CA ASN A 5 -63.26 -13.59 -47.99
C ASN A 5 -61.75 -13.33 -47.75
N SER A 6 -61.04 -14.27 -47.13
CA SER A 6 -59.84 -14.89 -47.71
C SER A 6 -58.95 -15.48 -46.60
N GLN A 7 -58.92 -16.81 -46.60
CA GLN A 7 -58.05 -17.67 -45.80
C GLN A 7 -56.63 -17.67 -46.39
N ASN A 8 -55.62 -17.87 -45.55
CA ASN A 8 -54.46 -18.66 -45.97
C ASN A 8 -54.07 -19.66 -44.88
N HIS A 9 -54.00 -20.90 -45.31
CA HIS A 9 -53.66 -22.12 -44.60
C HIS A 9 -52.20 -22.12 -44.13
N LEU A 10 -51.92 -22.81 -43.02
CA LEU A 10 -50.92 -23.89 -42.97
C LEU A 10 -51.25 -24.84 -41.81
N LYS A 11 -51.04 -26.13 -42.10
CA LYS A 11 -51.62 -27.32 -41.48
C LYS A 11 -50.56 -28.03 -40.62
N MET A 12 -51.06 -28.91 -39.74
CA MET A 12 -50.37 -30.08 -39.15
C MET A 12 -49.34 -29.80 -38.04
N SER A 13 -49.20 -30.60 -36.97
CA SER A 13 -49.77 -31.91 -36.60
C SER A 13 -49.52 -32.16 -35.10
N ARG A 14 -50.45 -32.86 -34.44
CA ARG A 14 -50.35 -33.38 -33.07
C ARG A 14 -49.62 -34.74 -33.07
N ASN A 15 -48.71 -34.97 -32.11
CA ASN A 15 -48.70 -36.11 -31.17
C ASN A 15 -47.31 -36.64 -30.77
N SER A 16 -47.21 -36.89 -29.45
CA SER A 16 -46.41 -37.90 -28.72
C SER A 16 -44.90 -37.66 -28.54
N LEU A 17 -44.42 -37.19 -27.38
CA LEU A 17 -44.13 -37.88 -26.09
C LEU A 17 -42.98 -38.92 -26.12
N ILE A 18 -41.96 -38.63 -25.27
CA ILE A 18 -41.04 -39.52 -24.51
C ILE A 18 -39.57 -39.62 -25.00
N PHE A 19 -38.68 -39.34 -24.03
CA PHE A 19 -37.27 -39.73 -23.77
C PHE A 19 -36.36 -38.49 -23.54
N LEU A 20 -36.28 -37.98 -22.31
CA LEU A 20 -35.32 -38.34 -21.24
C LEU A 20 -33.86 -37.94 -21.54
N VAL A 21 -33.39 -36.99 -20.72
CA VAL A 21 -32.00 -36.71 -20.31
C VAL A 21 -31.04 -36.20 -21.39
N SER A 22 -31.04 -34.89 -21.61
CA SER A 22 -29.91 -34.17 -22.21
C SER A 22 -29.35 -33.13 -21.24
N GLY A 23 -28.42 -33.60 -20.41
CA GLY A 23 -27.25 -32.87 -19.91
C GLY A 23 -27.38 -31.39 -19.56
N LEU A 24 -27.96 -31.12 -18.39
CA LEU A 24 -27.80 -29.86 -17.65
C LEU A 24 -26.38 -29.81 -17.04
N VAL A 25 -25.35 -29.59 -17.87
CA VAL A 25 -23.97 -29.38 -17.40
C VAL A 25 -23.26 -28.37 -18.30
N SER A 26 -23.40 -27.07 -18.02
CA SER A 26 -22.47 -26.01 -18.50
C SER A 26 -22.68 -24.69 -17.76
N ALA A 27 -22.93 -24.72 -16.45
CA ALA A 27 -23.02 -23.52 -15.62
C ALA A 27 -22.28 -23.68 -14.29
N LEU A 28 -21.03 -24.17 -14.34
CA LEU A 28 -20.13 -24.20 -13.18
C LEU A 28 -18.68 -23.96 -13.62
N ILE A 29 -18.40 -22.76 -14.14
CA ILE A 29 -17.06 -22.15 -14.01
C ILE A 29 -17.27 -20.66 -13.75
N SER A 30 -17.95 -20.32 -12.66
CA SER A 30 -17.73 -19.05 -11.97
C SER A 30 -16.65 -19.27 -10.92
N PHE A 31 -15.43 -19.61 -11.35
CA PHE A 31 -14.29 -19.25 -10.53
C PHE A 31 -14.12 -17.76 -10.74
N SER A 32 -14.64 -17.00 -9.78
CA SER A 32 -14.21 -15.64 -9.53
C SER A 32 -12.69 -15.62 -9.58
N SER A 33 -12.12 -15.09 -10.66
CA SER A 33 -10.72 -14.71 -10.70
C SER A 33 -10.56 -13.68 -9.60
N TYR A 34 -10.14 -14.13 -8.41
CA TYR A 34 -9.46 -13.25 -7.47
C TYR A 34 -8.41 -12.54 -8.30
N SER A 35 -8.52 -11.22 -8.43
CA SER A 35 -7.55 -10.38 -9.11
C SER A 35 -6.16 -10.82 -8.67
N GLN A 36 -5.39 -11.50 -9.52
CA GLN A 36 -3.99 -11.77 -9.19
C GLN A 36 -3.31 -10.39 -9.22
N PRO A 37 -2.87 -9.86 -8.07
CA PRO A 37 -2.49 -8.45 -7.99
C PRO A 37 -1.06 -8.19 -8.51
N CYS A 38 -0.40 -9.21 -9.04
CA CYS A 38 0.91 -9.14 -9.69
C CYS A 38 1.14 -10.37 -10.59
N PRO A 39 2.06 -10.28 -11.57
CA PRO A 39 2.38 -11.39 -12.46
C PRO A 39 2.80 -12.65 -11.70
N SER A 40 2.53 -13.83 -12.29
CA SER A 40 3.11 -15.08 -11.78
C SER A 40 4.63 -15.10 -12.04
N PRO A 41 5.44 -15.68 -11.14
CA PRO A 41 6.89 -15.71 -11.29
C PRO A 41 7.28 -16.59 -12.49
N SER A 42 8.20 -16.11 -13.32
CA SER A 42 8.73 -16.87 -14.46
C SER A 42 9.65 -18.01 -13.99
N ASN A 43 10.40 -17.78 -12.91
CA ASN A 43 11.20 -18.77 -12.19
C ASN A 43 11.44 -18.30 -10.74
N VAL A 44 11.84 -19.21 -9.84
CA VAL A 44 12.01 -18.91 -8.40
C VAL A 44 13.17 -17.95 -8.13
N LEU A 45 14.16 -17.91 -9.03
CA LEU A 45 15.32 -17.03 -8.90
C LEU A 45 15.03 -15.61 -9.38
N ASP A 46 14.00 -15.40 -10.20
CA ASP A 46 13.63 -14.15 -10.83
C ASP A 46 13.38 -13.08 -9.78
N THR A 47 14.00 -11.93 -10.00
CA THR A 47 13.89 -10.75 -9.15
C THR A 47 12.81 -9.80 -9.62
N SER A 48 12.20 -10.04 -10.79
CA SER A 48 11.09 -9.25 -11.31
C SER A 48 9.87 -9.31 -10.39
N TYR A 49 9.14 -8.19 -10.30
CA TYR A 49 7.95 -8.07 -9.48
C TYR A 49 6.90 -9.14 -9.83
N SER A 50 6.67 -10.06 -8.91
CA SER A 50 5.81 -11.22 -9.12
C SER A 50 5.27 -11.79 -7.81
N TRP A 51 4.29 -12.68 -7.91
CA TRP A 51 3.69 -13.36 -6.76
C TRP A 51 4.67 -14.34 -6.10
N ARG A 52 4.82 -14.24 -4.78
CA ARG A 52 5.69 -15.08 -3.93
C ARG A 52 4.92 -16.00 -3.00
N GLY A 53 3.71 -16.39 -3.39
CA GLY A 53 2.85 -17.30 -2.61
C GLY A 53 2.01 -16.60 -1.54
N THR A 54 2.53 -15.55 -0.90
CA THR A 54 1.80 -14.79 0.15
C THR A 54 1.68 -13.30 -0.14
N HIS A 55 2.50 -12.78 -1.05
CA HIS A 55 2.64 -11.36 -1.35
C HIS A 55 3.22 -11.19 -2.74
N CYS A 56 3.22 -9.95 -3.23
CA CYS A 56 3.96 -9.58 -4.42
C CYS A 56 5.28 -8.96 -4.01
N GLU A 57 6.38 -9.36 -4.64
CA GLU A 57 7.71 -8.80 -4.40
C GLU A 57 8.59 -8.85 -5.65
N GLY A 58 9.36 -7.79 -5.85
CA GLY A 58 10.48 -7.77 -6.79
C GLY A 58 10.78 -6.37 -7.31
N ILE A 59 11.56 -6.32 -8.38
CA ILE A 59 11.92 -5.13 -9.13
C ILE A 59 10.90 -4.90 -10.23
N LYS A 60 10.30 -3.71 -10.26
CA LYS A 60 9.42 -3.28 -11.35
C LYS A 60 10.26 -2.77 -12.51
N LYS A 61 10.65 -3.67 -13.42
CA LYS A 61 11.41 -3.33 -14.64
C LYS A 61 10.48 -2.68 -15.67
N GLY A 62 10.87 -1.52 -16.22
CA GLY A 62 10.23 -0.97 -17.42
C GLY A 62 8.87 -0.31 -17.21
N GLU A 63 8.42 -0.09 -15.98
CA GLU A 63 7.49 1.01 -15.72
C GLU A 63 8.32 2.29 -15.80
N GLU A 64 8.47 2.80 -17.03
CA GLU A 64 8.93 4.17 -17.28
C GLU A 64 8.31 5.09 -16.24
N GLU A 65 9.06 6.12 -15.82
CA GLU A 65 8.64 7.18 -14.90
C GLU A 65 7.18 7.68 -15.12
N GLN A 66 6.60 7.43 -16.30
CA GLN A 66 5.26 7.76 -16.73
C GLN A 66 4.09 7.00 -16.04
N THR A 67 4.24 5.75 -15.56
CA THR A 67 3.10 5.00 -14.94
C THR A 67 3.07 5.03 -13.42
N ARG A 68 4.10 5.58 -12.76
CA ARG A 68 4.06 5.90 -11.33
C ARG A 68 3.22 7.16 -11.12
N ASN A 69 1.90 6.99 -11.19
CA ASN A 69 0.87 7.93 -10.73
C ASN A 69 0.96 8.09 -9.20
N GLY A 70 2.08 8.65 -8.72
CA GLY A 70 2.31 8.90 -7.31
C GLY A 70 2.04 10.37 -7.00
N SER A 71 0.79 10.67 -6.64
CA SER A 71 0.49 11.88 -5.88
C SER A 71 1.28 11.89 -4.56
N PHE A 72 1.36 13.05 -3.92
CA PHE A 72 1.96 13.19 -2.60
C PHE A 72 1.39 12.14 -1.62
N ARG A 73 2.25 11.27 -1.07
CA ARG A 73 1.82 10.15 -0.21
C ARG A 73 2.84 9.77 0.86
N LEU A 74 2.36 9.22 1.97
CA LEU A 74 3.22 8.63 3.00
C LEU A 74 3.84 7.34 2.46
N VAL A 75 5.15 7.17 2.66
CA VAL A 75 5.92 6.00 2.20
C VAL A 75 6.68 5.30 3.31
N SER A 76 6.98 5.99 4.41
CA SER A 76 7.60 5.36 5.59
C SER A 76 7.03 5.90 6.88
N PHE A 77 6.79 5.01 7.83
CA PHE A 77 6.63 5.33 9.25
C PHE A 77 7.34 4.23 10.04
N SER A 78 8.56 4.51 10.47
CA SER A 78 9.46 3.49 11.03
C SER A 78 10.34 4.02 12.15
N THR A 79 10.98 3.13 12.89
CA THR A 79 12.02 3.52 13.86
C THR A 79 13.39 3.61 13.17
N GLY A 80 13.83 4.84 12.87
CA GLY A 80 15.10 5.11 12.19
C GLY A 80 15.26 4.42 10.83
N LYS A 81 16.52 4.37 10.35
CA LYS A 81 16.93 3.71 9.10
C LYS A 81 17.61 2.38 9.37
N ILE A 82 17.48 1.46 8.42
CA ILE A 82 18.28 0.23 8.41
C ILE A 82 19.65 0.55 7.85
N GLN A 83 20.70 0.13 8.55
CA GLN A 83 22.08 0.33 8.10
C GLN A 83 22.65 -0.87 7.33
N LYS A 84 22.12 -2.07 7.60
CA LYS A 84 22.56 -3.31 6.96
C LYS A 84 21.46 -4.36 6.97
N TYR A 85 21.48 -5.24 5.97
CA TYR A 85 20.64 -6.44 5.96
C TYR A 85 21.49 -7.69 6.19
N ASP A 86 21.09 -8.53 7.15
CA ASP A 86 21.52 -9.93 7.21
C ASP A 86 20.79 -10.74 6.14
N ASN A 87 20.70 -12.07 6.24
CA ASN A 87 19.91 -12.86 5.27
C ASN A 87 18.40 -12.64 5.38
N ARG A 88 17.97 -12.17 6.55
CA ARG A 88 16.58 -11.82 6.83
C ARG A 88 16.54 -10.48 7.53
N LEU A 89 15.58 -9.66 7.12
CA LEU A 89 15.24 -8.43 7.82
C LEU A 89 14.04 -8.71 8.70
N HIS A 90 14.24 -8.65 10.02
CA HIS A 90 13.18 -8.87 10.98
C HIS A 90 12.56 -7.54 11.40
N LEU A 91 11.23 -7.47 11.32
CA LEU A 91 10.45 -6.28 11.61
C LEU A 91 9.40 -6.63 12.68
N ASN A 92 9.27 -5.76 13.66
CA ASN A 92 8.17 -5.76 14.60
C ASN A 92 7.16 -4.68 14.19
N ILE A 93 5.88 -5.04 14.15
CA ILE A 93 4.79 -4.11 13.87
C ILE A 93 3.78 -4.31 14.99
N PRO A 94 3.50 -3.30 15.82
CA PRO A 94 2.69 -3.45 17.02
C PRO A 94 1.19 -3.46 16.67
N SER A 95 0.78 -4.51 15.96
CA SER A 95 -0.56 -4.70 15.43
C SER A 95 -1.45 -5.42 16.45
N SER A 96 -2.63 -4.85 16.70
CA SER A 96 -3.68 -5.49 17.50
C SER A 96 -4.56 -6.41 16.66
N ASN A 97 -4.52 -6.26 15.33
CA ASN A 97 -5.30 -7.06 14.38
C ASN A 97 -4.45 -7.49 13.16
N PRO A 98 -3.59 -8.51 13.30
CA PRO A 98 -2.70 -8.96 12.22
C PRO A 98 -3.44 -9.42 10.95
N LYS A 99 -4.71 -9.85 11.06
CA LYS A 99 -5.53 -10.25 9.90
C LYS A 99 -5.86 -9.07 8.98
N GLN A 100 -5.92 -7.86 9.54
CA GLN A 100 -6.14 -6.61 8.80
C GLN A 100 -4.86 -5.84 8.54
N LEU A 101 -3.73 -6.31 9.07
CA LEU A 101 -2.43 -5.70 8.87
C LEU A 101 -1.98 -5.83 7.41
N ARG A 102 -1.55 -4.69 6.87
CA ARG A 102 -0.93 -4.53 5.57
C ARG A 102 0.48 -4.01 5.76
N LEU A 103 1.39 -4.43 4.90
CA LEU A 103 2.77 -3.94 4.90
C LEU A 103 3.20 -3.70 3.46
N LYS A 104 3.71 -2.50 3.22
CA LYS A 104 4.42 -2.14 1.99
C LYS A 104 5.87 -1.83 2.34
N ILE A 105 6.77 -2.44 1.59
CA ILE A 105 8.20 -2.14 1.62
C ILE A 105 8.58 -1.71 0.21
N GLU A 106 9.18 -0.54 0.07
CA GLU A 106 9.57 -0.01 -1.24
C GLU A 106 10.93 0.66 -1.23
N SER A 107 11.63 0.60 -2.36
CA SER A 107 12.78 1.44 -2.65
C SER A 107 12.58 2.09 -4.01
N TRP A 108 12.46 3.42 -4.02
CA TRP A 108 12.20 4.18 -5.24
C TRP A 108 13.37 4.18 -6.21
N PHE A 109 14.60 4.26 -5.69
CA PHE A 109 15.83 4.33 -6.49
C PHE A 109 16.12 3.04 -7.25
N ASN A 110 15.66 1.91 -6.74
CA ASN A 110 15.96 0.59 -7.28
C ASN A 110 14.70 -0.12 -7.77
N ASP A 111 13.56 0.56 -7.80
CA ASP A 111 12.28 0.03 -8.25
C ASP A 111 11.81 -1.24 -7.52
N TYR A 112 12.32 -1.44 -6.30
CA TYR A 112 11.91 -2.55 -5.45
C TYR A 112 10.57 -2.24 -4.81
N GLU A 113 9.64 -3.19 -4.89
CA GLU A 113 8.40 -3.16 -4.14
C GLU A 113 8.08 -4.55 -3.60
N ALA A 114 7.62 -4.58 -2.37
CA ALA A 114 7.02 -5.75 -1.75
C ALA A 114 5.75 -5.34 -0.99
N ASN A 115 4.65 -6.08 -1.21
CA ASN A 115 3.33 -5.69 -0.75
C ASN A 115 2.54 -6.89 -0.20
N TRP A 116 2.35 -6.89 1.11
CA TRP A 116 1.58 -7.89 1.83
C TRP A 116 0.15 -7.40 2.10
N GLN A 117 -0.80 -8.17 1.59
CA GLN A 117 -2.20 -8.00 1.94
C GLN A 117 -2.57 -8.65 3.26
N LYS A 118 -1.75 -9.53 3.83
CA LYS A 118 -1.93 -10.06 5.18
C LYS A 118 -0.55 -10.32 5.75
N VAL A 119 -0.29 -9.84 6.95
CA VAL A 119 1.02 -9.92 7.58
C VAL A 119 0.91 -10.76 8.85
N SER A 120 1.76 -11.76 8.98
CA SER A 120 1.95 -12.48 10.24
C SER A 120 3.06 -11.79 11.03
N VAL A 121 2.84 -11.60 12.32
CA VAL A 121 3.82 -11.01 13.25
C VAL A 121 4.34 -12.11 14.20
N PRO A 122 5.65 -12.17 14.51
CA PRO A 122 6.71 -11.29 14.01
C PRO A 122 6.97 -11.46 12.51
N PHE A 123 7.32 -10.37 11.82
CA PHE A 123 7.52 -10.38 10.37
C PHE A 123 9.01 -10.54 10.04
N SER A 124 9.30 -11.26 8.95
CA SER A 124 10.67 -11.45 8.48
C SER A 124 10.74 -11.52 6.95
N LEU A 125 11.40 -10.53 6.35
CA LEU A 125 11.65 -10.44 4.91
C LEU A 125 12.94 -11.16 4.54
N GLU A 126 12.91 -11.99 3.51
CA GLU A 126 14.12 -12.53 2.89
C GLU A 126 14.80 -11.47 2.04
N THR A 127 16.06 -11.20 2.30
CA THR A 127 16.76 -10.08 1.65
C THR A 127 17.46 -10.51 0.35
N ARG A 128 17.16 -11.71 -0.17
CA ARG A 128 17.85 -12.27 -1.34
C ARG A 128 17.71 -11.37 -2.56
N ILE A 129 16.49 -10.89 -2.83
CA ILE A 129 16.22 -9.99 -3.96
C ILE A 129 16.95 -8.66 -3.75
N LEU A 130 16.81 -8.06 -2.56
CA LEU A 130 17.50 -6.82 -2.18
C LEU A 130 19.01 -6.91 -2.40
N LYS A 131 19.65 -8.00 -1.93
CA LYS A 131 21.09 -8.23 -2.08
C LYS A 131 21.48 -8.44 -3.54
N ARG A 132 20.72 -9.24 -4.29
CA ARG A 132 21.02 -9.55 -5.69
C ARG A 132 20.93 -8.32 -6.59
N GLU A 133 19.94 -7.47 -6.34
CA GLU A 133 19.66 -6.25 -7.10
C GLU A 133 20.34 -5.02 -6.50
N LYS A 134 21.18 -5.21 -5.47
CA LYS A 134 21.99 -4.18 -4.80
C LYS A 134 21.14 -2.98 -4.31
N VAL A 135 19.96 -3.26 -3.76
CA VAL A 135 19.11 -2.24 -3.13
C VAL A 135 19.76 -1.80 -1.81
N PRO A 136 20.09 -0.50 -1.62
CA PRO A 136 20.73 -0.05 -0.38
C PRO A 136 19.82 -0.13 0.86
N PRO A 137 20.34 -0.54 2.04
CA PRO A 137 19.71 -0.43 3.38
C PRO A 137 18.88 0.82 3.62
N GLU A 138 19.53 1.95 3.43
CA GLU A 138 19.05 3.29 3.72
C GLU A 138 17.95 3.77 2.77
N ASN A 139 17.71 3.05 1.67
CA ASN A 139 16.72 3.39 0.65
C ASN A 139 15.41 2.61 0.77
N LEU A 140 15.28 1.69 1.74
CA LEU A 140 13.98 1.07 2.00
C LEU A 140 13.08 1.96 2.83
N ARG A 141 11.82 1.97 2.46
CA ARG A 141 10.72 2.66 3.14
C ARG A 141 9.71 1.62 3.59
N PHE A 142 9.25 1.77 4.83
CA PHE A 142 8.42 0.78 5.50
C PHE A 142 7.10 1.41 5.93
N LEU A 143 6.00 0.94 5.34
CA LEU A 143 4.67 1.46 5.63
C LEU A 143 3.76 0.33 6.06
N ALA A 144 3.29 0.39 7.30
CA ALA A 144 2.34 -0.56 7.85
C ALA A 144 1.04 0.14 8.25
N TRP A 145 -0.08 -0.53 8.00
CA TRP A 145 -1.40 -0.03 8.41
C TRP A 145 -2.39 -1.17 8.63
N GLU A 146 -3.32 -0.97 9.54
CA GLU A 146 -4.47 -1.84 9.75
C GLU A 146 -5.70 -1.23 9.11
N ARG A 147 -6.45 -2.02 8.34
CA ARG A 147 -7.77 -1.60 7.84
C ARG A 147 -8.79 -1.71 8.95
N LEU A 148 -9.41 -0.58 9.31
CA LEU A 148 -10.53 -0.55 10.25
C LEU A 148 -11.84 -0.89 9.53
N ASN A 149 -11.98 -0.42 8.29
CA ASN A 149 -13.05 -0.77 7.36
C ASN A 149 -12.58 -0.53 5.92
N SER A 150 -13.51 -0.47 4.96
CA SER A 150 -13.18 -0.28 3.54
C SER A 150 -12.42 1.02 3.26
N ASN A 151 -12.70 2.08 4.03
CA ASN A 151 -12.26 3.44 3.75
C ASN A 151 -11.36 4.04 4.84
N GLN A 152 -11.25 3.40 6.00
CA GLN A 152 -10.46 3.88 7.13
C GLN A 152 -9.33 2.91 7.45
N SER A 153 -8.15 3.49 7.67
CA SER A 153 -6.96 2.77 8.11
C SER A 153 -6.28 3.52 9.24
N ILE A 154 -5.62 2.77 10.12
CA ILE A 154 -4.72 3.33 11.13
C ILE A 154 -3.30 2.89 10.81
N TYR A 155 -2.38 3.84 10.74
CA TYR A 155 -0.98 3.56 10.47
C TYR A 155 -0.26 3.18 11.76
N LEU A 156 0.69 2.26 11.63
CA LEU A 156 1.49 1.74 12.73
C LEU A 156 2.98 1.90 12.38
N PRO A 157 3.84 2.18 13.37
CA PRO A 157 5.27 2.25 13.11
C PRO A 157 5.82 0.85 12.81
N VAL A 158 6.72 0.77 11.83
CA VAL A 158 7.54 -0.41 11.61
C VAL A 158 8.80 -0.30 12.45
N ILE A 159 8.95 -1.21 13.41
CA ILE A 159 10.07 -1.22 14.36
C ILE A 159 11.10 -2.23 13.86
N HIS A 160 12.33 -1.76 13.64
CA HIS A 160 13.42 -2.63 13.18
C HIS A 160 13.93 -3.52 14.32
N ASN A 161 14.20 -4.80 14.06
CA ASN A 161 14.89 -5.62 15.07
C ASN A 161 16.31 -5.04 15.29
N ASN A 162 16.72 -4.94 16.56
CA ASN A 162 17.88 -4.19 17.02
C ASN A 162 17.73 -2.66 16.95
N ASN A 163 16.50 -2.15 16.96
CA ASN A 163 16.24 -0.73 17.02
C ASN A 163 16.91 -0.09 18.25
N THR A 164 17.94 0.72 18.01
CA THR A 164 18.52 1.64 19.01
C THR A 164 17.98 3.06 18.85
N ALA A 165 17.13 3.30 17.84
CA ALA A 165 16.55 4.61 17.57
C ALA A 165 15.47 4.92 18.60
N THR A 166 15.52 6.14 19.09
CA THR A 166 14.58 6.70 20.06
C THR A 166 13.57 7.64 19.39
N THR A 167 13.58 7.69 18.06
CA THR A 167 12.75 8.56 17.24
C THR A 167 12.05 7.76 16.16
N TYR A 168 10.89 8.25 15.74
CA TYR A 168 10.28 7.81 14.48
C TYR A 168 10.87 8.61 13.32
N GLU A 169 11.06 7.94 12.20
CA GLU A 169 11.26 8.55 10.89
C GLU A 169 9.98 8.42 10.08
N ILE A 170 9.43 9.57 9.69
CA ILE A 170 8.24 9.69 8.86
C ILE A 170 8.68 10.23 7.51
N VAL A 171 8.40 9.49 6.44
CA VAL A 171 8.83 9.87 5.09
C VAL A 171 7.64 9.95 4.16
N TRP A 172 7.49 11.11 3.52
CA TRP A 172 6.54 11.37 2.46
C TRP A 172 7.26 11.38 1.11
N TYR A 173 6.59 10.89 0.08
CA TYR A 173 7.07 10.94 -1.30
C TYR A 173 6.26 11.93 -2.10
N SER A 174 6.94 12.70 -2.95
CA SER A 174 6.30 13.52 -3.97
C SER A 174 7.11 13.52 -5.26
N ARG A 175 6.45 13.18 -6.37
CA ARG A 175 7.05 13.28 -7.71
C ARG A 175 7.18 14.74 -8.19
N HIS A 176 6.32 15.62 -7.69
CA HIS A 176 6.32 17.02 -8.09
C HIS A 176 7.04 17.85 -7.04
N LYS A 177 7.64 18.96 -7.47
CA LYS A 177 8.11 19.98 -6.53
C LYS A 177 6.98 20.29 -5.54
N THR A 178 7.29 20.19 -4.26
CA THR A 178 6.32 20.30 -3.18
C THR A 178 6.93 21.11 -2.05
N ASN A 179 6.19 22.09 -1.57
CA ASN A 179 6.45 22.80 -0.34
C ASN A 179 5.48 22.26 0.71
N ILE A 180 6.00 22.00 1.91
CA ILE A 180 5.17 21.69 3.07
C ILE A 180 5.10 22.97 3.90
N ASN A 181 3.95 23.63 3.87
CA ASN A 181 3.73 24.85 4.63
C ASN A 181 3.57 24.55 6.12
N LEU A 182 3.01 23.38 6.44
CA LEU A 182 2.84 22.92 7.80
C LEU A 182 2.94 21.39 7.83
N PHE A 183 3.71 20.85 8.77
CA PHE A 183 3.66 19.42 9.09
C PHE A 183 3.68 19.24 10.61
N GLU A 184 2.51 18.87 11.12
CA GLU A 184 2.28 18.69 12.54
C GLU A 184 1.85 17.27 12.86
N ILE A 185 2.15 16.89 14.09
CA ILE A 185 1.53 15.78 14.77
C ILE A 185 0.58 16.37 15.80
N ARG A 186 -0.70 16.03 15.66
CA ARG A 186 -1.78 16.53 16.50
C ARG A 186 -2.42 15.42 17.32
N SER A 187 -2.91 15.77 18.50
CA SER A 187 -3.80 14.91 19.28
C SER A 187 -5.16 14.73 18.58
N GLN A 188 -6.01 13.83 19.08
CA GLN A 188 -7.40 13.71 18.61
C GLN A 188 -8.24 14.97 18.89
N SER A 189 -7.83 15.81 19.84
CA SER A 189 -8.46 17.11 20.11
C SER A 189 -7.89 18.24 19.23
N ASN A 190 -7.13 17.89 18.18
CA ASN A 190 -6.51 18.81 17.23
C ASN A 190 -5.47 19.77 17.85
N GLN A 191 -4.91 19.42 19.02
CA GLN A 191 -3.81 20.16 19.63
C GLN A 191 -2.49 19.71 19.00
N THR A 192 -1.66 20.65 18.54
CA THR A 192 -0.29 20.36 18.07
C THR A 192 0.55 19.83 19.23
N ILE A 193 1.10 18.63 19.04
CA ILE A 193 2.01 17.95 19.97
C ILE A 193 3.45 18.11 19.51
N PHE A 194 3.66 18.14 18.20
CA PHE A 194 4.96 18.28 17.58
C PHE A 194 4.78 18.92 16.20
N SER A 195 5.74 19.76 15.79
CA SER A 195 5.83 20.29 14.43
C SER A 195 7.17 19.88 13.86
N CYS A 196 7.16 19.31 12.66
CA CYS A 196 8.35 19.23 11.85
C CYS A 196 8.74 20.67 11.46
N GLY A 197 10.00 21.03 11.63
CA GLY A 197 10.47 22.41 11.48
C GLY A 197 10.21 23.03 10.10
N GLU A 198 10.50 24.33 9.97
CA GLU A 198 10.21 25.14 8.76
C GLU A 198 11.08 24.76 7.55
N ASP A 199 12.20 24.05 7.74
CA ASP A 199 13.14 23.67 6.68
C ASP A 199 12.72 22.45 5.85
N VAL A 200 11.48 22.00 5.98
CA VAL A 200 10.92 20.89 5.19
C VAL A 200 10.49 21.41 3.81
N SER A 201 11.45 21.91 3.03
CA SER A 201 11.18 22.43 1.68
C SER A 201 12.08 21.83 0.62
N TYR A 202 11.46 21.48 -0.52
CA TYR A 202 11.97 20.70 -1.63
C TYR A 202 12.38 19.25 -1.27
N PRO A 203 11.70 18.22 -1.80
CA PRO A 203 12.11 16.85 -1.56
C PRO A 203 13.52 16.62 -2.11
N ALA A 204 14.49 16.31 -1.24
CA ALA A 204 15.69 15.64 -1.70
C ALA A 204 15.23 14.27 -2.21
N ASN A 205 15.61 13.89 -3.43
CA ASN A 205 15.36 12.53 -3.89
C ASN A 205 13.86 12.13 -3.96
N ASN A 206 12.97 13.11 -4.20
CA ASN A 206 11.50 12.94 -4.14
C ASN A 206 10.95 12.56 -2.76
N GLU A 207 11.75 12.67 -1.70
CA GLU A 207 11.39 12.32 -0.34
C GLU A 207 11.46 13.50 0.61
N ILE A 208 10.55 13.50 1.57
CA ILE A 208 10.41 14.51 2.61
C ILE A 208 10.36 13.78 3.94
N SER A 209 11.43 13.88 4.72
CA SER A 209 11.57 13.18 5.99
C SER A 209 11.35 14.12 7.18
N CYS A 210 10.69 13.61 8.22
CA CYS A 210 10.64 14.23 9.52
C CYS A 210 11.00 13.20 10.60
N GLN A 211 11.81 13.63 11.56
CA GLN A 211 12.12 12.83 12.73
C GLN A 211 11.37 13.36 13.94
N TRP A 212 10.70 12.47 14.66
CA TRP A 212 9.94 12.81 15.85
C TRP A 212 10.38 11.97 17.05
N ASP A 213 10.91 12.64 18.07
CA ASP A 213 11.14 12.04 19.39
C ASP A 213 9.82 12.00 20.18
N ALA A 214 9.19 10.83 20.20
CA ALA A 214 7.91 10.62 20.83
C ALA A 214 8.02 9.93 22.20
N GLN A 215 9.21 9.77 22.78
CA GLN A 215 9.40 8.98 24.02
C GLN A 215 8.57 9.47 25.21
N ASN A 216 8.27 10.77 25.26
CA ASN A 216 7.49 11.41 26.31
C ASN A 216 6.04 11.72 25.89
N THR A 217 5.65 11.33 24.68
CA THR A 217 4.27 11.49 24.22
C THR A 217 3.41 10.34 24.77
N PRO A 218 2.21 10.62 25.31
CA PRO A 218 1.33 9.57 25.82
C PRO A 218 0.95 8.52 24.77
N VAL A 219 0.60 7.32 25.23
CA VAL A 219 0.03 6.30 24.34
C VAL A 219 -1.33 6.76 23.78
N GLY A 220 -1.56 6.56 22.49
CA GLY A 220 -2.85 6.90 21.89
C GLY A 220 -2.85 7.04 20.37
N LYS A 221 -4.00 7.52 19.88
CA LYS A 221 -4.20 7.86 18.46
C LYS A 221 -3.82 9.31 18.22
N TYR A 222 -3.14 9.56 17.11
CA TYR A 222 -2.66 10.87 16.69
C TYR A 222 -2.96 11.10 15.21
N LEU A 223 -2.85 12.35 14.78
CA LEU A 223 -3.01 12.77 13.40
C LEU A 223 -1.70 13.35 12.90
N MET A 224 -1.19 12.85 11.78
CA MET A 224 -0.25 13.60 10.95
C MET A 224 -1.06 14.56 10.09
N TYR A 225 -0.90 15.86 10.32
CA TYR A 225 -1.54 16.92 9.57
C TYR A 225 -0.51 17.63 8.69
N LEU A 226 -0.79 17.74 7.40
CA LEU A 226 0.08 18.40 6.45
C LEU A 226 -0.70 19.41 5.62
N ASP A 227 -0.18 20.63 5.53
CA ASP A 227 -0.60 21.64 4.57
C ASP A 227 0.46 21.78 3.47
N ILE A 228 0.03 21.66 2.22
CA ILE A 228 0.92 21.31 1.11
C ILE A 228 0.63 22.20 -0.09
N GLU A 229 1.70 22.73 -0.68
CA GLU A 229 1.70 23.33 -2.02
C GLU A 229 2.48 22.46 -2.99
N GLN A 230 1.83 22.00 -4.04
CA GLN A 230 2.45 21.19 -5.09
C GLN A 230 2.50 21.97 -6.42
N PHE A 231 3.60 21.81 -7.15
CA PHE A 231 3.86 22.46 -8.44
C PHE A 231 4.01 21.40 -9.54
N PRO A 232 2.90 20.90 -10.12
CA PRO A 232 2.97 19.94 -11.23
C PRO A 232 3.50 20.61 -12.50
N TYR A 233 4.13 19.82 -13.38
CA TYR A 233 4.67 20.33 -14.64
C TYR A 233 3.56 20.85 -15.56
N ASN A 234 3.74 22.05 -16.13
CA ASN A 234 2.78 22.73 -17.03
C ASN A 234 1.36 22.88 -16.47
N LYS A 235 1.21 22.99 -15.14
CA LYS A 235 -0.08 23.23 -14.48
C LYS A 235 0.07 24.26 -13.37
N ASP A 236 -1.04 24.87 -12.99
CA ASP A 236 -1.09 25.76 -11.84
C ASP A 236 -0.74 25.04 -10.55
N LYS A 237 -0.23 25.81 -9.57
CA LYS A 237 0.02 25.31 -8.23
C LYS A 237 -1.27 24.73 -7.63
N ARG A 238 -1.13 23.68 -6.84
CA ARG A 238 -2.24 23.02 -6.14
C ARG A 238 -1.97 23.04 -4.65
N GLU A 239 -2.95 23.50 -3.90
CA GLU A 239 -2.91 23.55 -2.44
C GLU A 239 -3.90 22.53 -1.90
N PHE A 240 -3.47 21.72 -0.93
CA PHE A 240 -4.34 20.73 -0.30
C PHE A 240 -3.78 20.27 1.04
N THR A 241 -4.69 19.79 1.88
CA THR A 241 -4.35 19.18 3.17
C THR A 241 -4.30 17.66 3.07
N ARG A 242 -3.44 17.04 3.89
CA ARG A 242 -3.44 15.61 4.14
C ARG A 242 -3.51 15.34 5.63
N GLU A 243 -4.40 14.43 5.99
CA GLU A 243 -4.54 13.94 7.36
C GLU A 243 -4.40 12.42 7.38
N ILE A 244 -3.53 11.92 8.25
CA ILE A 244 -3.34 10.48 8.45
C ILE A 244 -3.44 10.16 9.94
N THR A 245 -4.35 9.24 10.28
CA THR A 245 -4.44 8.70 11.63
C THR A 245 -3.41 7.61 11.85
N PHE A 246 -2.70 7.68 12.97
CA PHE A 246 -1.75 6.65 13.38
C PHE A 246 -1.84 6.38 14.88
N PHE A 247 -1.29 5.24 15.32
CA PHE A 247 -1.18 4.91 16.75
C PHE A 247 0.28 5.04 17.21
N HIS A 248 0.44 5.51 18.45
CA HIS A 248 1.73 5.63 19.11
C HIS A 248 1.65 5.02 20.51
N ASP A 249 2.73 4.34 20.91
CA ASP A 249 3.05 4.02 22.29
C ASP A 249 4.53 4.37 22.55
N PRO A 250 4.85 5.14 23.60
CA PRO A 250 6.23 5.49 23.93
C PRO A 250 7.08 4.26 24.28
N GLN A 251 6.48 3.15 24.72
CA GLN A 251 7.21 1.92 25.04
C GLN A 251 7.92 1.32 23.80
N TRP A 252 7.47 1.63 22.60
CA TRP A 252 8.11 1.16 21.36
C TRP A 252 9.43 1.87 21.02
N LEU A 253 9.69 2.98 21.69
CA LEU A 253 10.92 3.77 21.55
C LEU A 253 11.85 3.60 22.77
N LYS A 254 11.41 2.87 23.80
CA LYS A 254 12.20 2.61 25.00
C LYS A 254 13.14 1.43 24.76
N LYS A 255 14.34 1.54 25.33
CA LYS A 255 15.40 0.54 25.30
C LYS A 255 15.31 -0.37 26.51
#